data_AF-A0A448WAQ1-F1
#
_entry.id   AF-A0A448WAQ1-F1
#
_cell.length_a   1.000
_cell.length_b   1.000
_cell.length_c   1.000
_cell.angle_alpha   90.00
_cell.angle_beta   90.00
_cell.angle_gamma   90.00
#
_symmetry.space_group_name_H-M   'P 1'
#
loop_
_entity.id
_entity.type
_entity.pdbx_description
1 polymer ?
#
loop_
_entity_poly.entity_id
_entity_poly.type
_entity_poly.pdbx_seq_one_letter_code
_entity_poly.pdbx_strand_id
1 'polypeptide(L)' 'MVRSFVGGLELIVSLLKSNNLEVLASVCAAIAKIANDEENLAVITDHGVVSLLARLTDTVGTISSA' A
#
# COMPACT_ATOMS: atom_id res chain seq x y z
N MET A 1 -14.81 10.47 17.06
CA MET A 1 -13.73 11.19 16.36
C MET A 1 -12.83 10.16 15.68
N VAL A 2 -13.32 9.48 14.64
CA VAL A 2 -12.52 8.46 13.91
C VAL A 2 -13.15 8.30 12.53
N ARG A 3 -12.77 9.14 11.57
CA ARG A 3 -13.14 8.96 10.14
C ARG A 3 -12.07 9.46 9.16
N SER A 4 -10.94 10.00 9.64
CA SER A 4 -9.86 10.49 8.77
C SER A 4 -9.02 9.36 8.15
N PHE A 5 -8.91 8.20 8.82
CA PHE A 5 -8.03 7.13 8.34
C PHE A 5 -8.58 6.43 7.09
N VAL A 6 -9.88 6.13 7.05
CA VAL A 6 -10.55 5.54 5.87
C VAL A 6 -10.40 6.44 4.64
N GLY A 7 -10.58 7.77 4.79
CA GLY A 7 -10.39 8.71 3.69
C GLY A 7 -8.94 8.80 3.21
N GLY A 8 -7.96 8.73 4.12
CA GLY A 8 -6.54 8.68 3.76
C GLY A 8 -6.15 7.38 3.04
N LEU A 9 -6.79 6.26 3.40
CA LEU A 9 -6.55 4.95 2.78
C LEU A 9 -7.00 4.91 1.32
N GLU A 10 -8.15 5.50 0.99
CA GLU A 10 -8.61 5.61 -0.41
C GLU A 10 -7.60 6.36 -1.29
N LEU A 11 -7.00 7.42 -0.76
CA LEU A 11 -5.98 8.19 -1.46
C LEU A 11 -4.71 7.34 -1.69
N ILE A 12 -4.27 6.59 -0.68
CA ILE A 12 -3.15 5.64 -0.78
C ILE A 12 -3.42 4.57 -1.85
N VAL A 13 -4.63 4.00 -1.88
CA VAL A 13 -5.04 3.00 -2.87
C VAL A 13 -5.08 3.59 -4.29
N SER A 14 -5.50 4.85 -4.42
CA SER A 14 -5.48 5.55 -5.71
C SER A 14 -4.04 5.79 -6.20
N LEU A 15 -3.12 6.16 -5.29
CA LEU A 15 -1.70 6.32 -5.62
C LEU A 15 -1.01 4.99 -5.96
N LEU A 16 -1.40 3.88 -5.34
CA LEU A 16 -0.92 2.52 -5.67
C LEU A 16 -1.25 2.10 -7.11
N LYS A 17 -2.23 2.72 -7.75
CA LYS A 17 -2.58 2.50 -9.17
C LYS A 17 -1.79 3.37 -10.14
N SER A 18 -0.91 4.26 -9.64
CA SER A 18 -0.08 5.11 -10.48
C SER A 18 1.00 4.30 -11.22
N ASN A 19 1.48 4.79 -12.37
CA ASN A 19 2.53 4.12 -13.15
C ASN A 19 3.95 4.54 -12.72
N ASN A 20 4.06 5.40 -11.71
CA ASN A 20 5.34 5.98 -11.28
C ASN A 20 5.94 5.14 -10.15
N LEU A 21 7.09 4.51 -10.42
CA LEU A 21 7.80 3.68 -9.43
C LEU A 21 8.20 4.45 -8.18
N GLU A 22 8.61 5.72 -8.31
CA GLU A 22 8.94 6.57 -7.15
C GLU A 22 7.72 6.82 -6.25
N VAL A 23 6.55 7.03 -6.85
CA VAL A 23 5.29 7.21 -6.11
C VAL A 23 4.91 5.91 -5.43
N LEU A 24 4.98 4.77 -6.12
CA LEU A 24 4.72 3.46 -5.54
C LEU A 24 5.64 3.15 -4.35
N ALA A 25 6.95 3.40 -4.50
CA ALA A 25 7.93 3.16 -3.45
C ALA A 25 7.65 4.02 -2.21
N SER A 26 7.36 5.31 -2.42
CA SER A 26 7.05 6.25 -1.34
C SER A 26 5.75 5.86 -0.60
N VAL A 27 4.73 5.44 -1.36
CA VAL A 27 3.45 4.96 -0.80
C VAL A 27 3.63 3.64 -0.05
N CYS A 28 4.41 2.71 -0.58
CA CYS A 28 4.72 1.44 0.09
C CYS A 28 5.45 1.68 1.43
N ALA A 29 6.42 2.61 1.44
CA ALA A 29 7.11 3.01 2.67
C ALA A 29 6.16 3.68 3.68
N ALA A 30 5.25 4.53 3.21
CA ALA A 30 4.23 5.14 4.07
C ALA A 30 3.31 4.07 4.69
N ILE A 31 2.81 3.13 3.88
CA ILE A 31 1.96 2.03 4.37
C ILE A 31 2.73 1.16 5.37
N ALA A 32 3.98 0.80 5.08
CA ALA A 32 4.81 0.02 6.01
C ALA A 32 4.99 0.72 7.37
N LYS A 33 5.09 2.05 7.36
CA LYS A 33 5.20 2.86 8.57
C LYS A 33 3.89 2.94 9.35
N ILE A 34 2.76 3.01 8.64
CA ILE A 34 1.42 3.02 9.23
C ILE A 34 1.03 1.63 9.76
N ALA A 35 1.42 0.57 9.06
CA ALA A 35 1.18 -0.83 9.39
C ALA A 35 2.03 -1.32 10.58
N ASN A 36 2.94 -0.49 11.10
CA ASN A 36 3.63 -0.77 12.35
C ASN A 36 2.66 -0.78 13.55
N ASP A 37 1.57 -0.02 13.44
CA ASP A 37 0.51 0.05 14.44
C ASP A 37 -0.52 -1.08 14.23
N GLU A 38 -0.81 -1.85 15.28
CA GLU A 38 -1.68 -3.03 15.18
C GLU A 38 -3.14 -2.67 14.80
N GLU A 39 -3.65 -1.55 15.33
CA GLU A 39 -4.99 -1.06 14.95
C GLU A 39 -5.04 -0.69 13.46
N ASN A 40 -4.00 -0.04 12.95
CA ASN A 40 -3.93 0.34 11.54
C ASN A 40 -3.71 -0.89 10.65
N LEU A 41 -2.92 -1.87 11.10
CA LEU A 41 -2.68 -3.12 10.38
C LEU A 41 -3.97 -3.90 10.15
N ALA A 42 -4.84 -3.97 11.18
CA ALA A 42 -6.15 -4.60 11.05
C ALA A 42 -7.00 -3.91 9.97
N VAL A 43 -7.02 -2.58 9.95
CA VAL A 43 -7.78 -1.78 8.96
C VAL A 43 -7.21 -1.94 7.55
N ILE A 44 -5.88 -1.89 7.37
CA ILE A 44 -5.21 -2.06 6.07
C ILE A 44 -5.50 -3.46 5.49
N THR A 45 -5.54 -4.48 6.35
CA THR A 45 -5.84 -5.86 5.98
C THR A 45 -7.31 -6.02 5.59
N ASP A 46 -8.24 -5.48 6.38
CA ASP A 46 -9.68 -5.53 6.11
C ASP A 46 -10.06 -4.81 4.80
N HIS A 47 -9.42 -3.67 4.53
CA HIS A 47 -9.61 -2.91 3.29
C HIS A 47 -8.86 -3.48 2.07
N GLY A 48 -8.15 -4.61 2.19
CA GLY A 48 -7.51 -5.30 1.07
C GLY A 48 -6.28 -4.59 0.47
N VAL A 49 -5.66 -3.66 1.22
CA VAL A 49 -4.46 -2.94 0.77
C VAL A 49 -3.24 -3.87 0.71
N VAL A 50 -3.17 -4.88 1.59
CA VAL A 50 -2.12 -5.92 1.58
C VAL A 50 -2.10 -6.66 0.23
N SER A 51 -3.26 -7.00 -0.32
CA SER A 51 -3.39 -7.69 -1.61
C SER A 51 -2.94 -6.83 -2.79
N LEU A 52 -3.17 -5.50 -2.72
CA LEU A 52 -2.68 -4.53 -3.70
C LEU A 52 -1.16 -4.42 -3.68
N LEU A 53 -0.58 -4.35 -2.47
CA LEU A 53 0.88 -4.35 -2.29
C LEU A 53 1.51 -5.65 -2.82
N ALA A 54 0.92 -6.80 -2.51
CA ALA A 54 1.41 -8.11 -2.99
C ALA A 54 1.45 -8.19 -4.52
N ARG A 55 0.43 -7.65 -5.20
CA ARG A 55 0.39 -7.55 -6.67
C ARG A 55 1.48 -6.64 -7.25
N LEU A 56 1.90 -5.61 -6.52
CA LEU A 56 2.96 -4.70 -6.96
C LEU A 56 4.36 -5.27 -6.76
N THR A 57 4.57 -6.08 -5.71
CA THR A 57 5.83 -6.82 -5.53
C THR A 57 6.10 -7.82 -6.64
N ASP A 58 5.06 -8.40 -7.24
CA ASP A 58 5.19 -9.29 -8.40
C ASP A 58 5.79 -8.55 -9.62
N THR A 59 5.39 -7.28 -9.81
CA THR A 59 5.90 -6.42 -10.91
C THR A 59 7.36 -6.03 -10.74
N VAL A 60 7.87 -5.96 -9.51
CA VAL A 60 9.30 -5.64 -9.22
C VAL A 60 10.20 -6.88 -9.39
N GLY A 61 9.62 -8.08 -9.41
CA GLY A 61 10.36 -9.35 -9.52
C GLY A 61 10.75 -9.78 -10.94
N THR A 62 10.26 -9.13 -12.00
CA THR A 62 10.58 -9.56 -13.38
C THR A 62 11.86 -8.95 -13.95
N ILE A 63 12.84 -8.64 -13.09
CA ILE A 63 14.24 -8.65 -13.51
C ILE A 63 14.87 -9.98 -13.08
N SER A 64 15.11 -10.85 -14.06
CA SER A 64 15.92 -12.08 -13.95
C SER A 64 15.21 -13.37 -13.49
N SER A 65 14.59 -14.05 -14.44
CA SER A 65 14.98 -15.45 -14.70
C SER A 65 15.08 -15.65 -16.21
N ALA A 66 16.30 -15.42 -16.72
CA ALA A 66 16.79 -15.96 -17.98
C ALA A 66 17.37 -17.36 -17.73
#